data_AF-A0A918LFQ9-F1
#
_entry.id   AF-A0A918LFQ9-F1
#
_cell.length_a   1.000
_cell.length_b   1.000
_cell.length_c   1.000
_cell.angle_alpha   90.00
_cell.angle_beta   90.00
_cell.angle_gamma   90.00
#
_symmetry.space_group_name_H-M   'P 1'
#
loop_
_entity.id
_entity.type
_entity.pdbx_description
1 polymer ?
#
loop_
_entity_poly.entity_id
_entity_poly.type
_entity_poly.pdbx_seq_one_letter_code
_entity_poly.pdbx_strand_id
1 'polypeptide(L)'
;MAVLNPFTAERAEAVVVEEMIAEGLTRCAPDSEYWYSADGLPYGYSLDFPHEEFDLRAVERTAGTGMRSEILLHIFTSDIAGRPALGRMAQRVAERAGGWVFVEFRTPPSADLLHCLETAGRLIRVDGAVYLDGPAMAAWNAHPDFHVVK
;
A
#
# COMPACT_ATOMS: atom_id res chain seq x y z
N MET A 1 -3.43 -3.02 -4.25
CA MET A 1 -2.72 -2.83 -2.96
C MET A 1 -3.39 -1.71 -2.21
N ALA A 2 -3.71 -1.87 -0.93
CA ALA A 2 -4.42 -0.85 -0.16
C ALA A 2 -3.58 -0.32 1.01
N VAL A 3 -3.80 0.93 1.40
CA VAL A 3 -3.19 1.54 2.59
C VAL A 3 -4.28 2.08 3.51
N LEU A 4 -4.43 1.48 4.69
CA LEU A 4 -5.28 1.96 5.76
C LEU A 4 -4.57 3.08 6.52
N ASN A 5 -5.25 4.21 6.75
CA ASN A 5 -4.60 5.35 7.39
C ASN A 5 -5.53 6.12 8.35
N PRO A 6 -4.98 6.80 9.36
CA PRO A 6 -5.73 7.59 10.33
C PRO A 6 -6.14 8.99 9.84
N PHE A 7 -5.81 9.36 8.60
CA PHE A 7 -6.10 10.69 8.07
C PHE A 7 -7.43 10.72 7.31
N THR A 8 -7.96 11.94 7.09
CA THR A 8 -9.12 12.11 6.22
C THR A 8 -8.72 11.90 4.76
N ALA A 9 -9.70 11.63 3.89
CA ALA A 9 -9.46 11.44 2.47
C ALA A 9 -8.69 12.61 1.84
N GLU A 10 -8.98 13.85 2.20
CA GLU A 10 -8.31 15.04 1.65
C GLU A 10 -6.83 15.09 2.03
N ARG A 11 -6.50 14.72 3.27
CA ARG A 11 -5.11 14.69 3.73
C ARG A 11 -4.36 13.49 3.19
N ALA A 12 -5.02 12.33 3.07
CA ALA A 12 -4.49 11.14 2.44
C ALA A 12 -4.22 11.38 0.94
N GLU A 13 -5.10 12.10 0.25
CA GLU A 13 -4.97 12.45 -1.16
C GLU A 13 -3.70 13.26 -1.43
N ALA A 14 -3.43 14.27 -0.61
CA ALA A 14 -2.22 15.08 -0.76
C ALA A 14 -0.95 14.22 -0.69
N VAL A 15 -0.92 13.24 0.24
CA VAL A 15 0.21 12.31 0.36
C VAL A 15 0.34 11.43 -0.88
N VAL A 16 -0.73 10.79 -1.35
CA VAL A 16 -0.64 9.90 -2.52
C VAL A 16 -0.27 10.66 -3.80
N VAL A 17 -0.80 11.87 -4.01
CA VAL A 17 -0.46 12.69 -5.18
C VAL A 17 1.02 13.06 -5.17
N GLU A 18 1.55 13.49 -4.03
CA GLU A 18 2.98 13.79 -3.90
C GLU A 18 3.84 12.54 -4.15
N GLU A 19 3.39 11.37 -3.70
CA GLU A 19 4.10 10.10 -3.95
C GLU A 19 4.02 9.62 -5.40
N MET A 20 2.89 9.83 -6.09
CA MET A 20 2.76 9.58 -7.54
C MET A 20 3.76 10.43 -8.32
N ILE A 21 3.87 11.72 -7.98
CA ILE A 21 4.84 12.64 -8.58
C ILE A 21 6.28 12.20 -8.26
N ALA A 22 6.57 11.85 -7.02
CA ALA A 22 7.90 11.41 -6.58
C ALA A 22 8.33 10.09 -7.25
N GLU A 23 7.39 9.22 -7.60
CA GLU A 23 7.64 8.01 -8.40
C GLU A 23 7.86 8.32 -9.89
N GLY A 24 7.77 9.58 -10.29
CA GLY A 24 7.98 10.03 -11.68
C GLY A 24 6.73 9.87 -12.56
N LEU A 25 5.56 9.70 -11.96
CA LEU A 25 4.32 9.57 -12.70
C LEU A 25 3.78 10.95 -13.09
N THR A 26 3.26 11.05 -14.31
CA THR A 26 2.64 12.27 -14.83
C THR A 26 1.15 12.10 -14.92
N ARG A 27 0.39 13.05 -14.35
CA ARG A 27 -1.07 13.06 -14.43
C ARG A 27 -1.53 13.34 -15.86
N CYS A 28 -2.51 12.57 -16.32
CA CYS A 28 -3.16 12.79 -17.61
C CYS A 28 -4.11 14.00 -17.51
N ALA A 29 -3.85 15.06 -18.28
CA ALA A 29 -4.68 16.27 -18.25
C ALA A 29 -6.18 16.05 -18.58
N PRO A 30 -6.57 15.19 -19.55
CA PRO A 30 -7.99 14.95 -19.83
C PRO A 30 -8.68 14.03 -18.81
N ASP A 31 -7.93 13.31 -17.98
CA ASP A 31 -8.50 12.40 -17.00
C ASP A 31 -7.66 12.40 -15.71
N SER A 32 -8.19 13.09 -14.70
CA SER A 32 -7.51 13.29 -13.43
C SER A 32 -7.30 12.01 -12.63
N GLU A 33 -7.95 10.91 -13.00
CA GLU A 33 -7.81 9.61 -12.35
C GLU A 33 -6.59 8.83 -12.88
N TYR A 34 -6.07 9.17 -14.06
CA TYR A 34 -4.96 8.43 -14.69
C TYR A 34 -3.62 9.13 -14.54
N TRP A 35 -2.64 8.32 -14.19
CA TRP A 35 -1.23 8.67 -14.05
C TRP A 35 -0.39 7.74 -14.92
N TYR A 36 0.67 8.24 -15.55
CA TYR A 36 1.49 7.46 -16.44
C TYR A 36 2.96 7.50 -16.04
N SER A 37 3.63 6.34 -16.06
CA SER A 37 5.09 6.30 -15.95
C SER A 37 5.76 6.79 -17.24
N ALA A 38 7.07 7.01 -17.18
CA ALA A 38 7.88 7.33 -18.37
C ALA A 38 7.78 6.27 -19.49
N ASP A 39 7.53 5.01 -19.12
CA ASP A 39 7.33 3.90 -20.06
C ASP A 39 5.88 3.76 -20.55
N GLY A 40 4.99 4.68 -20.14
CA GLY A 40 3.59 4.70 -20.57
C GLY A 40 2.69 3.72 -19.83
N LEU A 41 3.11 3.16 -18.69
CA LEU A 41 2.25 2.30 -17.88
C LEU A 41 1.21 3.14 -17.12
N PRO A 42 -0.09 2.80 -17.17
CA PRO A 42 -1.16 3.55 -16.50
C PRO A 42 -1.37 3.12 -15.05
N TYR A 43 -1.43 4.08 -14.14
CA TYR A 43 -1.65 3.96 -12.71
C TYR A 43 -2.82 4.84 -12.26
N GLY A 44 -3.40 4.50 -11.12
CA GLY A 44 -4.44 5.28 -10.48
C GLY A 44 -4.52 4.99 -8.98
N TYR A 45 -5.37 5.75 -8.31
CA TYR A 45 -5.75 5.50 -6.93
C TYR A 45 -7.24 5.78 -6.72
N SER A 46 -7.85 5.10 -5.75
CA SER A 46 -9.12 5.54 -5.15
C SER A 46 -8.93 5.81 -3.66
N LEU A 47 -9.81 6.64 -3.10
CA LEU A 47 -9.82 7.05 -1.71
C LEU A 47 -11.22 6.82 -1.18
N ASP A 48 -11.34 5.89 -0.25
CA ASP A 48 -12.63 5.48 0.25
C ASP A 48 -12.62 5.37 1.78
N PHE A 49 -13.81 5.25 2.36
CA PHE A 49 -13.90 4.77 3.73
C PHE A 49 -13.39 3.33 3.78
N PRO A 50 -12.70 2.93 4.86
CA PRO A 50 -12.15 1.59 4.90
C PRO A 50 -13.24 0.53 4.73
N HIS A 51 -13.08 -0.33 3.72
CA HIS A 51 -14.07 -1.36 3.40
C HIS A 51 -14.18 -2.40 4.53
N GLU A 52 -15.37 -2.98 4.70
CA GLU A 52 -15.63 -4.02 5.71
C GLU A 52 -14.80 -5.30 5.51
N GLU A 53 -14.20 -5.48 4.32
CA GLU A 53 -13.31 -6.59 4.02
C GLU A 53 -11.97 -6.52 4.77
N PHE A 54 -11.61 -5.34 5.27
CA PHE A 54 -10.44 -5.17 6.12
C PHE A 54 -10.82 -5.37 7.59
N ASP A 55 -10.04 -6.16 8.35
CA ASP A 55 -10.20 -6.25 9.80
C ASP A 55 -9.60 -5.01 10.47
N LEU A 56 -10.34 -3.91 10.36
CA LEU A 56 -9.99 -2.62 10.94
C LEU A 56 -9.76 -2.73 12.43
N ARG A 57 -10.48 -3.60 13.14
CA ARG A 57 -10.33 -3.75 14.59
C ARG A 57 -8.98 -4.36 14.96
N ALA A 58 -8.51 -5.34 14.20
CA ALA A 58 -7.17 -5.91 14.40
C ALA A 58 -6.07 -4.86 14.15
N VAL A 59 -6.24 -4.08 13.07
CA VAL A 59 -5.30 -3.01 12.69
C VAL A 59 -5.28 -1.90 13.73
N GLU A 60 -6.43 -1.36 14.12
CA GLU A 60 -6.55 -0.28 15.10
C GLU A 60 -6.03 -0.68 16.48
N ARG A 61 -6.27 -1.93 16.90
CA ARG A 61 -5.76 -2.46 18.17
C ARG A 61 -4.24 -2.48 18.21
N THR A 62 -3.61 -2.89 17.12
CA THR A 62 -2.15 -2.99 17.02
C THR A 62 -1.52 -1.62 16.82
N ALA A 63 -2.11 -0.80 15.96
CA ALA A 63 -1.64 0.55 15.66
C ALA A 63 -1.87 1.53 16.82
N GLY A 64 -2.80 1.23 17.73
CA GLY A 64 -3.20 2.12 18.81
C GLY A 64 -3.90 3.40 18.34
N THR A 65 -4.34 3.44 17.09
CA THR A 65 -4.99 4.61 16.47
C THR A 65 -6.13 4.15 15.55
N GLY A 66 -7.17 4.97 15.44
CA GLY A 66 -8.32 4.69 14.58
C GLY A 66 -7.97 4.89 13.10
N MET A 67 -8.42 3.98 12.24
CA MET A 67 -8.29 4.10 10.78
C MET A 67 -9.51 4.83 10.23
N ARG A 68 -9.29 5.79 9.33
CA ARG A 68 -10.33 6.72 8.85
C ARG A 68 -10.54 6.70 7.35
N SER A 69 -9.51 6.30 6.59
CA SER A 69 -9.54 6.23 5.13
C SER A 69 -8.69 5.06 4.66
N GLU A 70 -9.01 4.55 3.48
CA GLU A 70 -8.15 3.66 2.72
C GLU A 70 -7.76 4.28 1.38
N ILE A 71 -6.55 3.95 0.93
CA ILE A 71 -6.01 4.34 -0.38
C ILE A 71 -5.81 3.06 -1.18
N LEU A 72 -6.58 2.85 -2.24
CA LEU A 72 -6.40 1.71 -3.13
C LEU A 72 -5.50 2.12 -4.31
N LEU A 73 -4.26 1.66 -4.30
CA LEU A 73 -3.30 1.85 -5.38
C LEU A 73 -3.42 0.73 -6.42
N HIS A 74 -3.50 1.11 -7.70
CA HIS A 74 -3.67 0.15 -8.79
C HIS A 74 -2.90 0.54 -10.06
N ILE A 75 -2.51 -0.48 -10.81
CA ILE A 75 -2.01 -0.39 -12.18
C ILE A 75 -3.07 -1.00 -13.10
N PHE A 76 -3.49 -0.29 -14.14
CA PHE A 76 -4.59 -0.74 -14.98
C PHE A 76 -4.18 -1.89 -15.92
N THR A 77 -2.89 -2.01 -16.21
CA THR A 77 -2.32 -3.19 -16.88
C THR A 77 -1.81 -4.16 -15.83
N SER A 78 -2.09 -5.46 -15.95
CA SER A 78 -1.53 -6.46 -15.02
C SER A 78 -0.01 -6.70 -15.21
N ASP A 79 0.69 -5.74 -15.81
CA ASP A 79 2.11 -5.79 -16.15
C ASP A 79 2.96 -5.92 -14.88
N ILE A 80 3.86 -6.90 -14.88
CA ILE A 80 4.76 -7.16 -13.77
C ILE A 80 5.77 -6.02 -13.61
N ALA A 81 6.11 -5.31 -14.69
CA ALA A 81 7.09 -4.22 -14.66
C ALA A 81 6.65 -3.03 -13.79
N GLY A 82 5.34 -2.78 -13.68
CA GLY A 82 4.83 -1.65 -12.87
C GLY A 82 4.55 -1.98 -11.40
N ARG A 83 4.65 -3.26 -11.02
CA ARG A 83 4.43 -3.73 -9.65
C ARG A 83 5.41 -3.14 -8.64
N PRO A 84 6.73 -3.07 -8.90
CA PRO A 84 7.68 -2.43 -7.99
C PRO A 84 7.32 -0.97 -7.65
N ALA A 85 6.76 -0.21 -8.60
CA ALA A 85 6.35 1.17 -8.35
C ALA A 85 5.18 1.23 -7.35
N LEU A 86 4.18 0.34 -7.48
CA LEU A 86 3.08 0.25 -6.51
C LEU A 86 3.58 -0.07 -5.10
N GLY A 87 4.50 -1.03 -4.97
CA GLY A 87 5.08 -1.41 -3.67
C GLY A 87 5.81 -0.25 -3.00
N ARG A 88 6.62 0.49 -3.76
CA ARG A 88 7.33 1.68 -3.25
C ARG A 88 6.37 2.81 -2.87
N MET A 89 5.37 3.10 -3.71
CA MET A 89 4.37 4.12 -3.38
C MET A 89 3.59 3.76 -2.13
N ALA A 90 3.11 2.52 -2.01
CA ALA A 90 2.37 2.10 -0.82
C ALA A 90 3.20 2.19 0.46
N GLN A 91 4.48 1.79 0.40
CA GLN A 91 5.42 1.95 1.51
C GLN A 91 5.51 3.43 1.93
N ARG A 92 5.85 4.33 1.00
CA ARG A 92 6.05 5.76 1.32
C ARG A 92 4.76 6.44 1.76
N VAL A 93 3.63 6.09 1.15
CA VAL A 93 2.30 6.54 1.59
C VAL A 93 2.02 6.09 3.02
N ALA A 94 2.23 4.80 3.35
CA ALA A 94 2.02 4.30 4.70
C ALA A 94 2.93 4.98 5.73
N GLU A 95 4.21 5.20 5.42
CA GLU A 95 5.13 5.93 6.30
C GLU A 95 4.65 7.36 6.57
N ARG A 96 4.24 8.08 5.52
CA ARG A 96 3.85 9.49 5.60
C ARG A 96 2.44 9.70 6.15
N ALA A 97 1.56 8.73 5.96
CA ALA A 97 0.20 8.75 6.47
C ALA A 97 0.09 8.13 7.87
N GLY A 98 1.14 7.50 8.40
CA GLY A 98 1.07 6.71 9.63
C GLY A 98 0.13 5.51 9.49
N GLY A 99 0.11 4.93 8.29
CA GLY A 99 -0.81 3.87 7.87
C GLY A 99 -0.19 2.49 7.80
N TRP A 100 -1.02 1.54 7.39
CA TRP A 100 -0.69 0.12 7.24
C TRP A 100 -1.05 -0.34 5.83
N VAL A 101 -0.11 -1.02 5.17
CA VAL A 101 -0.26 -1.56 3.82
C VAL A 101 -0.88 -2.94 3.91
N PHE A 102 -2.06 -3.11 3.33
CA PHE A 102 -2.65 -4.42 3.10
C PHE A 102 -1.98 -5.10 1.90
N VAL A 103 -1.49 -6.31 2.14
CA VAL A 103 -0.80 -7.14 1.15
C VAL A 103 -1.37 -8.56 1.23
N GLU A 104 -1.98 -9.02 0.15
CA GLU A 104 -2.13 -10.45 -0.10
C GLU A 104 -0.81 -10.96 -0.68
N PHE A 105 -0.37 -12.18 -0.36
CA PHE A 105 0.86 -12.74 -0.93
C PHE A 105 0.56 -13.78 -2.01
N ARG A 106 1.11 -13.63 -3.23
CA ARG A 106 1.12 -14.69 -4.24
C ARG A 106 2.18 -15.73 -3.87
N THR A 107 3.34 -15.24 -3.45
CA THR A 107 4.42 -16.03 -2.85
C THR A 107 4.76 -15.36 -1.52
N PRO A 108 4.41 -15.97 -0.38
CA PRO A 108 4.67 -15.35 0.92
C PRO A 108 6.17 -15.31 1.24
N PRO A 109 6.63 -14.32 2.02
CA PRO A 109 7.95 -14.37 2.64
C PRO A 109 8.09 -15.61 3.53
N SER A 110 9.32 -15.96 3.91
CA SER A 110 9.54 -17.10 4.81
C SER A 110 8.77 -16.95 6.13
N ALA A 111 8.33 -18.09 6.69
CA ALA A 111 7.58 -18.10 7.94
C ALA A 111 8.35 -17.43 9.10
N ASP A 112 9.67 -17.59 9.13
CA ASP A 112 10.55 -16.98 10.12
C ASP A 112 10.55 -15.46 10.02
N LEU A 113 10.64 -14.90 8.79
CA LEU A 113 10.59 -13.46 8.59
C LEU A 113 9.24 -12.89 9.02
N LEU A 114 8.14 -13.55 8.63
CA LEU A 114 6.79 -13.13 9.02
C LEU A 114 6.64 -13.14 10.55
N HIS A 115 7.14 -14.18 11.22
CA HIS A 115 7.12 -14.28 12.68
C HIS A 115 7.96 -13.18 13.36
N CYS A 116 9.15 -12.88 12.83
CA CYS A 116 9.98 -11.79 13.34
C CYS A 116 9.28 -10.42 13.21
N LEU A 117 8.63 -10.14 12.08
CA LEU A 117 7.90 -8.89 11.88
C LEU A 117 6.65 -8.80 12.78
N GLU A 118 5.94 -9.92 12.96
CA GLU A 118 4.77 -10.01 13.83
C GLU A 118 5.14 -9.75 15.30
N THR A 119 6.18 -10.41 15.81
CA THR A 119 6.68 -10.20 17.19
C THR A 119 7.21 -8.78 17.43
N ALA A 120 7.70 -8.11 16.38
CA ALA A 120 8.12 -6.72 16.43
C ALA A 120 6.94 -5.72 16.34
N GLY A 121 5.70 -6.20 16.17
CA GLY A 121 4.52 -5.35 15.99
C GLY A 121 4.53 -4.58 14.66
N ARG A 122 5.24 -5.09 13.65
CA ARG A 122 5.39 -4.51 12.30
C ARG A 122 4.51 -5.20 11.26
N LEU A 123 3.87 -6.30 11.65
CA LEU A 123 3.02 -7.14 10.81
C LEU A 123 1.79 -7.59 11.60
N ILE A 124 0.63 -7.56 10.95
CA ILE A 124 -0.63 -8.11 11.47
C ILE A 124 -1.14 -9.16 10.50
N ARG A 125 -1.41 -10.38 10.97
CA ARG A 125 -1.99 -11.47 10.17
C ARG A 125 -3.49 -11.53 10.39
N VAL A 126 -4.27 -11.50 9.31
CA VAL A 126 -5.73 -11.63 9.34
C VAL A 126 -6.15 -12.50 8.16
N ASP A 127 -6.78 -13.64 8.44
CA ASP A 127 -7.48 -14.50 7.45
C ASP A 127 -6.84 -14.60 6.06
N GLY A 128 -5.55 -14.97 6.02
CA GLY A 128 -4.82 -15.21 4.77
C GLY A 128 -4.16 -13.97 4.14
N ALA A 129 -4.37 -12.78 4.70
CA ALA A 129 -3.70 -11.55 4.33
C ALA A 129 -2.79 -11.02 5.45
N VAL A 130 -1.93 -10.06 5.11
CA VAL A 130 -1.13 -9.32 6.09
C VAL A 130 -1.28 -7.82 5.93
N TYR A 131 -1.13 -7.13 7.06
CA TYR A 131 -0.92 -5.69 7.11
C TYR A 131 0.52 -5.42 7.52
N LEU A 132 1.23 -4.63 6.74
CA LEU A 132 2.62 -4.25 6.99
C LEU A 132 2.68 -2.75 7.28
N ASP A 133 3.42 -2.35 8.29
CA ASP A 133 3.77 -0.95 8.43
C ASP A 133 4.81 -0.53 7.36
N GLY A 134 5.12 0.76 7.29
CA GLY A 134 6.09 1.29 6.33
C GLY A 134 7.43 0.54 6.28
N PRO A 135 8.14 0.40 7.43
CA PRO A 135 9.37 -0.38 7.51
C PRO A 135 9.25 -1.85 7.09
N ALA A 136 8.19 -2.56 7.49
CA ALA A 136 7.97 -3.94 7.04
C ALA A 136 7.71 -4.03 5.54
N MET A 137 6.97 -3.06 4.98
CA MET A 137 6.75 -2.97 3.54
C MET A 137 8.06 -2.67 2.80
N ALA A 138 8.94 -1.83 3.36
CA ALA A 138 10.26 -1.56 2.79
C ALA A 138 11.12 -2.84 2.74
N ALA A 139 11.10 -3.63 3.81
CA ALA A 139 11.80 -4.91 3.86
C ALA A 139 11.24 -5.90 2.82
N TRP A 140 9.91 -5.92 2.62
CA TRP A 140 9.28 -6.76 1.59
C TRP A 140 9.64 -6.29 0.17
N ASN A 141 9.58 -4.98 -0.11
CA ASN A 141 9.98 -4.41 -1.40
C ASN A 141 11.42 -4.76 -1.81
N ALA A 142 12.32 -4.89 -0.83
CA ALA A 142 13.72 -5.25 -1.07
C ALA A 142 13.95 -6.77 -1.20
N HIS A 143 12.93 -7.60 -0.95
CA HIS A 143 13.06 -9.05 -1.00
C HIS A 143 13.12 -9.55 -2.46
N PRO A 144 14.00 -10.53 -2.81
CA PRO A 144 14.11 -11.07 -4.17
C PRO A 144 12.80 -11.64 -4.74
N ASP A 145 11.98 -12.21 -3.86
CA ASP A 145 10.67 -12.79 -4.22
C ASP A 145 9.52 -11.77 -4.17
N PHE A 146 9.84 -10.47 -4.09
CA PHE A 146 8.82 -9.44 -4.15
C PHE A 146 8.06 -9.53 -5.48
N HIS A 147 6.78 -9.82 -5.36
CA HIS A 147 5.84 -9.76 -6.46
C HIS A 147 4.60 -9.05 -5.92
N VAL A 148 4.22 -7.90 -6.50
CA VAL A 148 2.90 -7.32 -6.13
C VAL A 148 1.82 -8.31 -6.54
N VAL A 149 0.92 -8.49 -5.62
CA VAL A 149 -0.16 -9.47 -5.64
C VAL A 149 -1.43 -8.71 -5.95
N LYS A 150 -2.38 -9.46 -6.49
CA LYS A 150 -3.66 -8.95 -6.96
C LYS A 150 -4.33 -8.08 -5.90
#